data_AF-A0A8T4LSA8-F1
#
_entry.id   AF-A0A8T4LSA8-F1
#
_cell.length_a   1.000
_cell.length_b   1.000
_cell.length_c   1.000
_cell.angle_alpha   90.00
_cell.angle_beta   90.00
_cell.angle_gamma   90.00
#
_symmetry.space_group_name_H-M   'P 1'
#
loop_
_entity.id
_entity.type
_entity.pdbx_description
1 polymer ?
#
loop_
_entity_poly.entity_id
_entity_poly.type
_entity_poly.pdbx_seq_one_letter_code
_entity_poly.pdbx_strand_id
1 'polypeptide(L)'
;MTGLLETQIPVLVVTISIILAGILIGIGRAFNYKKIERFGLEEFVQAIINAAIFGAAVVIIATSVEIGKTVQTAKCLEGAAAIDELSCSLDKDSSELFSLFQENVKILNVLGYYQTLNLNFGAFSIQPLANIESISNTISSQTQAMQLNLMLLNLNLQIVNFISKNALELLFVVGLIFRMLFATRRFGGFLIALAIGLYLLYPSFVLMFPSPGGNINNAINITKNFTNNTAYATVPIVDLNDNNAIAERIDFMSGRIALNTSENATVNATADFSGDLTIVIQANSQAVADNYNYSVVAPIFSLILTIVFIKELGNILGGEIGIASIL
;
A
#
# COMPACT_ATOMS: atom_id res chain seq x y z
N MET A 1 14.10 13.66 16.93
CA MET A 1 14.59 15.04 17.19
C MET A 1 13.88 16.09 16.32
N THR A 2 13.05 15.71 15.35
CA THR A 2 12.30 16.64 14.47
C THR A 2 11.08 17.29 15.15
N GLY A 3 10.42 16.59 16.09
CA GLY A 3 9.19 17.10 16.73
C GLY A 3 9.31 18.38 17.59
N LEU A 4 10.51 18.81 17.98
CA LEU A 4 10.68 20.07 18.73
C LEU A 4 10.73 21.30 17.82
N LEU A 5 11.24 21.17 16.59
CA LEU A 5 11.27 22.28 15.62
C LEU A 5 9.89 22.47 14.98
N GLU A 6 9.15 21.38 14.77
CA GLU A 6 7.81 21.38 14.16
C GLU A 6 6.77 22.19 14.97
N THR A 7 6.86 22.16 16.29
CA THR A 7 5.94 22.91 17.16
C THR A 7 6.33 24.39 17.34
N GLN A 8 7.59 24.75 17.07
CA GLN A 8 8.07 26.12 17.28
C GLN A 8 7.56 27.09 16.22
N ILE A 9 7.51 26.67 14.95
CA ILE A 9 7.11 27.57 13.85
C ILE A 9 5.67 28.06 14.02
N PRO A 10 4.65 27.19 14.24
CA PRO A 10 3.28 27.65 14.42
C PRO A 10 3.13 28.53 15.67
N VAL A 11 3.79 28.19 16.77
CA VAL A 11 3.77 28.99 18.00
C VAL A 11 4.36 30.37 17.77
N LEU A 12 5.48 30.46 17.04
CA LEU A 12 6.11 31.73 16.67
C LEU A 12 5.19 32.57 15.78
N VAL A 13 4.57 31.95 14.77
CA VAL A 13 3.63 32.61 13.86
C VAL A 13 2.42 33.18 14.61
N VAL A 14 1.82 32.40 15.51
CA VAL A 14 0.71 32.85 16.36
C VAL A 14 1.15 33.99 17.27
N THR A 15 2.33 33.88 17.87
CA THR A 15 2.88 34.90 18.77
C THR A 15 3.12 36.22 18.03
N ILE A 16 3.70 36.17 16.84
CA ILE A 16 3.92 37.36 16.00
C ILE A 16 2.60 38.04 15.65
N SER A 17 1.56 37.27 15.30
CA SER A 17 0.24 37.80 14.98
C SER A 17 -0.44 38.48 16.17
N ILE A 18 -0.32 37.90 17.36
CA ILE A 18 -0.82 38.51 18.60
C ILE A 18 -0.09 39.83 18.88
N ILE A 19 1.24 39.86 18.72
CA ILE A 19 2.05 41.07 18.93
C ILE A 19 1.68 42.16 17.91
N LEU A 20 1.59 41.82 16.62
CA LEU A 20 1.22 42.78 15.56
C LEU A 20 -0.17 43.36 15.78
N ALA A 21 -1.15 42.53 16.16
CA ALA A 21 -2.48 43.00 16.50
C ALA A 21 -2.46 43.94 17.72
N GLY A 22 -1.67 43.61 18.76
CA GLY A 22 -1.47 44.49 19.92
C GLY A 22 -0.85 45.85 19.56
N ILE A 23 0.14 45.87 18.66
CA ILE A 23 0.75 47.11 18.16
C ILE A 23 -0.28 47.95 17.39
N LEU A 24 -1.08 47.33 16.52
CA LEU A 24 -2.15 48.03 15.76
C LEU A 24 -3.20 48.66 16.69
N ILE A 25 -3.61 47.95 17.73
CA ILE A 25 -4.53 48.48 18.76
C ILE A 25 -3.88 49.69 19.46
N GLY A 26 -2.61 49.57 19.86
CA GLY A 26 -1.85 50.64 20.50
C GLY A 26 -1.75 51.90 19.63
N ILE A 27 -1.41 51.75 18.35
CA ILE A 27 -1.35 52.83 17.37
C ILE A 27 -2.74 53.45 17.18
N GLY A 28 -3.77 52.63 16.97
CA GLY A 28 -5.15 53.10 16.79
C GLY A 28 -5.63 53.97 17.95
N ARG A 29 -5.29 53.58 19.18
CA ARG A 29 -5.62 54.31 20.40
C ARG A 29 -4.79 55.60 20.57
N ALA A 30 -3.49 55.56 20.26
CA ALA A 30 -2.61 56.73 20.36
C ALA A 30 -3.01 57.87 19.40
N PHE A 31 -3.44 57.53 18.18
CA PHE A 31 -3.90 58.50 17.18
C PHE A 31 -5.41 58.77 17.22
N ASN A 32 -6.15 58.15 18.16
CA ASN A 32 -7.60 58.22 18.28
C ASN A 32 -8.35 57.85 16.99
N TYR A 33 -7.75 56.98 16.17
CA TYR A 33 -8.28 56.55 14.88
C TYR A 33 -9.04 55.23 15.03
N LYS A 34 -10.33 55.34 15.38
CA LYS A 34 -11.21 54.21 15.74
C LYS A 34 -11.26 53.07 14.71
N LYS A 35 -11.00 53.34 13.43
CA LYS A 35 -11.01 52.32 12.37
C LYS A 35 -9.81 51.37 12.48
N ILE A 36 -8.62 51.89 12.79
CA ILE A 36 -7.41 51.06 12.98
C ILE A 36 -7.53 50.26 14.29
N GLU A 37 -8.08 50.87 15.34
CA GLU A 37 -8.31 50.18 16.61
C GLU A 37 -9.28 49.00 16.44
N ARG A 38 -10.41 49.20 15.76
CA ARG A 38 -11.37 48.11 15.46
C ARG A 38 -10.74 47.02 14.61
N PHE A 39 -9.98 47.39 13.58
CA PHE A 39 -9.26 46.43 12.75
C PHE A 39 -8.25 45.61 13.58
N GLY A 40 -7.45 46.25 14.43
CA GLY A 40 -6.51 45.55 15.31
C GLY A 40 -7.20 44.62 16.31
N LEU A 41 -8.37 45.00 16.83
CA LEU A 41 -9.17 44.17 17.74
C LEU A 41 -9.74 42.93 17.01
N GLU A 42 -10.24 43.11 15.79
CA GLU A 42 -10.71 42.00 14.94
C GLU A 42 -9.58 40.99 14.64
N GLU A 43 -8.40 41.47 14.26
CA GLU A 43 -7.22 40.63 14.01
C GLU A 43 -6.71 39.95 15.29
N PHE A 44 -6.77 40.62 16.44
CA PHE A 44 -6.40 40.02 17.73
C PHE A 44 -7.30 38.85 18.11
N VAL A 45 -8.62 39.02 17.99
CA VAL A 45 -9.59 37.95 18.27
C VAL A 45 -9.38 36.78 17.32
N GLN A 46 -9.11 37.04 16.04
CA GLN A 46 -8.83 36.00 15.05
C GLN A 46 -7.51 35.27 15.33
N ALA A 47 -6.47 35.96 15.81
CA ALA A 47 -5.22 35.33 16.22
C ALA A 47 -5.44 34.36 17.41
N ILE A 48 -6.27 34.73 18.39
CA ILE A 48 -6.65 33.86 19.51
C ILE A 48 -7.42 32.63 19.01
N ILE A 49 -8.40 32.82 18.11
CA ILE A 49 -9.16 31.70 17.53
C ILE A 49 -8.22 30.76 16.75
N ASN A 50 -7.29 31.29 15.96
CA ASN A 50 -6.32 30.47 15.23
C ASN A 50 -5.38 29.71 16.18
N ALA A 51 -4.96 30.33 17.30
CA ALA A 51 -4.19 29.67 18.35
C ALA A 51 -4.98 28.50 18.97
N ALA A 52 -6.27 28.70 19.25
CA ALA A 52 -7.14 27.67 19.78
C ALA A 52 -7.37 26.52 18.78
N ILE A 53 -7.59 26.82 17.50
CA ILE A 53 -7.70 25.81 16.43
C ILE A 53 -6.41 25.01 16.32
N PHE A 54 -5.25 25.66 16.37
CA PHE A 54 -3.95 24.99 16.36
C PHE A 54 -3.79 24.05 17.56
N GLY A 55 -4.09 24.53 18.77
CA GLY A 55 -4.05 23.71 19.98
C GLY A 55 -4.98 22.50 19.90
N ALA A 56 -6.20 22.68 19.40
CA ALA A 56 -7.14 21.59 19.18
C ALA A 56 -6.63 20.58 18.14
N ALA A 57 -6.05 21.04 17.04
CA ALA A 57 -5.49 20.18 16.01
C ALA A 57 -4.34 19.31 16.55
N VAL A 58 -3.42 19.90 17.34
CA VAL A 58 -2.32 19.16 17.98
C VAL A 58 -2.87 18.07 18.92
N VAL A 59 -3.90 18.39 19.71
CA VAL A 59 -4.55 17.40 20.57
C VAL A 59 -5.20 16.29 19.74
N ILE A 60 -5.92 16.62 18.66
CA ILE A 60 -6.55 15.64 17.78
C ILE A 60 -5.50 14.70 17.17
N ILE A 61 -4.38 15.24 16.69
CA ILE A 61 -3.27 14.45 16.14
C ILE A 61 -2.67 13.53 17.22
N ALA A 62 -2.44 14.03 18.42
CA ALA A 62 -1.94 13.21 19.53
C ALA A 62 -2.92 12.07 19.87
N THR A 63 -4.22 12.36 19.92
CA THR A 63 -5.26 11.35 20.18
C THR A 63 -5.42 10.36 19.05
N SER A 64 -5.24 10.76 17.78
CA SER A 64 -5.36 9.84 16.66
C SER A 64 -4.21 8.83 16.61
N VAL A 65 -3.00 9.25 17.01
CA VAL A 65 -1.87 8.35 17.23
C VAL A 65 -2.20 7.32 18.32
N GLU A 66 -2.88 7.74 19.38
CA GLU A 66 -3.29 6.83 20.45
C GLU A 66 -4.41 5.86 20.02
N ILE A 67 -5.40 6.32 19.25
CA ILE A 67 -6.42 5.45 18.67
C ILE A 67 -5.80 4.47 17.69
N GLY A 68 -4.80 4.89 16.91
CA GLY A 68 -4.03 4.02 16.01
C GLY A 68 -3.48 2.78 16.73
N LYS A 69 -3.00 2.93 17.97
CA LYS A 69 -2.52 1.80 18.79
C LYS A 69 -3.59 0.74 19.04
N THR A 70 -4.86 1.14 19.16
CA THR A 70 -5.97 0.20 19.42
C THR A 70 -6.47 -0.52 18.17
N VAL A 71 -6.21 0.04 16.99
CA VAL A 71 -6.64 -0.52 15.69
C VAL A 71 -5.53 -1.39 15.07
N GLN A 72 -4.31 -1.33 15.60
CA GLN A 72 -3.15 -2.08 15.13
C GLN A 72 -3.36 -3.59 15.14
N THR A 73 -3.61 -4.13 13.96
CA THR A 73 -3.54 -5.58 13.68
C THR A 73 -2.19 -5.97 13.05
N ALA A 74 -1.48 -5.00 12.45
CA ALA A 74 -0.18 -5.22 11.84
C ALA A 74 0.96 -4.92 12.83
N LYS A 75 1.86 -5.89 13.02
CA LYS A 75 3.03 -5.86 13.95
C LYS A 75 4.14 -4.88 13.55
N CYS A 76 3.83 -3.87 12.74
CA CYS A 76 4.84 -3.11 12.01
C CYS A 76 5.64 -2.14 12.87
N LEU A 77 5.04 -1.54 13.92
CA LEU A 77 5.71 -0.81 15.02
C LEU A 77 4.63 -0.41 16.05
N GLU A 78 4.80 -0.78 17.32
CA GLU A 78 3.87 -0.37 18.38
C GLU A 78 3.88 1.16 18.54
N GLY A 79 2.72 1.80 18.33
CA GLY A 79 2.56 3.23 18.58
C GLY A 79 2.94 4.18 17.46
N ALA A 80 3.16 3.67 16.24
CA ALA A 80 3.33 4.50 15.07
C ALA A 80 2.01 5.14 14.60
N ALA A 81 2.08 6.27 13.89
CA ALA A 81 0.89 6.90 13.30
C ALA A 81 0.29 6.00 12.20
N ALA A 82 -1.00 6.14 11.90
CA ALA A 82 -1.69 5.36 10.87
C ALA A 82 -0.97 5.40 9.50
N ILE A 83 -0.32 6.51 9.19
CA ILE A 83 0.44 6.67 7.94
C ILE A 83 1.71 5.81 7.91
N ASP A 84 2.38 5.65 9.04
CA ASP A 84 3.59 4.83 9.16
C ASP A 84 3.21 3.34 9.14
N GLU A 85 2.09 2.98 9.76
CA GLU A 85 1.54 1.63 9.70
C GLU A 85 1.15 1.25 8.27
N LEU A 86 0.48 2.15 7.54
CA LEU A 86 0.17 1.93 6.14
C LEU A 86 1.45 1.78 5.30
N SER A 87 2.44 2.65 5.51
CA SER A 87 3.73 2.57 4.79
C SER A 87 4.40 1.22 5.03
N CYS A 88 4.45 0.75 6.27
CA CYS A 88 5.03 -0.56 6.59
C CYS A 88 4.21 -1.73 6.03
N SER A 89 2.87 -1.66 6.06
CA SER A 89 2.03 -2.69 5.44
C SER A 89 2.29 -2.77 3.94
N LEU A 90 2.35 -1.63 3.24
CA LEU A 90 2.62 -1.58 1.81
C LEU A 90 4.02 -2.12 1.45
N ASP A 91 5.03 -1.79 2.26
CA ASP A 91 6.40 -2.29 2.07
C ASP A 91 6.48 -3.82 2.28
N LYS A 92 5.83 -4.32 3.34
CA LYS A 92 5.74 -5.75 3.61
C LYS A 92 5.02 -6.49 2.48
N ASP A 93 3.85 -6.02 2.06
CA ASP A 93 3.07 -6.62 0.98
C ASP A 93 3.86 -6.59 -0.34
N SER A 94 4.62 -5.51 -0.61
CA SER A 94 5.53 -5.41 -1.77
C SER A 94 6.63 -6.47 -1.73
N SER A 95 7.27 -6.67 -0.58
CA SER A 95 8.32 -7.68 -0.39
C SER A 95 7.80 -9.11 -0.56
N GLU A 96 6.64 -9.42 0.05
CA GLU A 96 6.00 -10.72 -0.07
C GLU A 96 5.55 -10.99 -1.51
N LEU A 97 4.91 -10.01 -2.18
CA LEU A 97 4.49 -10.16 -3.57
C LEU A 97 5.70 -10.35 -4.51
N PHE A 98 6.83 -9.69 -4.24
CA PHE A 98 8.06 -9.90 -5.01
C PHE A 98 8.63 -11.31 -4.79
N SER A 99 8.58 -11.85 -3.56
CA SER A 99 8.95 -13.26 -3.31
C SER A 99 8.05 -14.22 -4.09
N LEU A 100 6.74 -13.96 -4.16
CA LEU A 100 5.81 -14.79 -4.92
C LEU A 100 6.12 -14.73 -6.43
N PHE A 101 6.40 -13.53 -6.95
CA PHE A 101 6.82 -13.32 -8.33
C PHE A 101 8.06 -14.17 -8.68
N GLN A 102 9.09 -14.17 -7.82
CA GLN A 102 10.30 -14.97 -8.04
C GLN A 102 10.02 -16.48 -8.11
N GLU A 103 9.16 -16.99 -7.22
CA GLU A 103 8.77 -18.40 -7.24
C GLU A 103 7.96 -18.77 -8.49
N ASN A 104 7.08 -17.87 -8.97
CA ASN A 104 6.36 -18.08 -10.23
C ASN A 104 7.28 -18.10 -11.45
N VAL A 105 8.33 -17.27 -11.47
CA VAL A 105 9.36 -17.33 -12.53
C VAL A 105 10.08 -18.69 -12.52
N LYS A 106 10.37 -19.26 -11.34
CA LYS A 106 10.93 -20.62 -11.26
C LYS A 106 9.97 -21.64 -11.84
N ILE A 107 8.68 -21.58 -11.52
CA ILE A 107 7.67 -22.47 -12.11
C ILE A 107 7.63 -22.32 -13.63
N LEU A 108 7.62 -21.10 -14.17
CA LEU A 108 7.64 -20.88 -15.62
C LEU A 108 8.85 -21.52 -16.30
N ASN A 109 10.03 -21.50 -15.66
CA ASN A 109 11.20 -22.21 -16.17
C ASN A 109 11.02 -23.74 -16.16
N VAL A 110 10.40 -24.28 -15.10
CA VAL A 110 10.03 -25.70 -15.01
C VAL A 110 9.06 -26.07 -16.15
N LEU A 111 8.00 -25.28 -16.33
CA LEU A 111 7.01 -25.52 -17.38
C LEU A 111 7.61 -25.39 -18.78
N GLY A 112 8.46 -24.38 -19.00
CA GLY A 112 9.16 -24.18 -20.27
C GLY A 112 10.01 -25.38 -20.64
N TYR A 113 10.75 -25.96 -19.68
CA TYR A 113 11.48 -27.20 -19.91
C TYR A 113 10.54 -28.34 -20.35
N TYR A 114 9.47 -28.60 -19.60
CA TYR A 114 8.52 -29.68 -19.91
C TYR A 114 7.77 -29.47 -21.24
N GLN A 115 7.50 -28.24 -21.64
CA GLN A 115 6.89 -27.92 -22.93
C GLN A 115 7.81 -28.26 -24.10
N THR A 116 9.13 -28.09 -23.94
CA THR A 116 10.09 -28.40 -25.00
C THR A 116 10.36 -29.90 -25.17
N LEU A 117 9.84 -30.75 -24.29
CA LEU A 117 9.99 -32.20 -24.42
C LEU A 117 9.19 -32.72 -25.61
N ASN A 118 9.91 -33.11 -26.64
CA ASN A 118 9.37 -33.76 -27.82
C ASN A 118 10.01 -35.15 -27.99
N LEU A 119 9.19 -36.19 -27.99
CA LEU A 119 9.63 -37.56 -28.22
C LEU A 119 9.48 -37.88 -29.71
N ASN A 120 10.60 -37.97 -30.42
CA ASN A 120 10.64 -38.28 -31.85
C ASN A 120 10.95 -39.76 -32.08
N PHE A 121 10.00 -40.48 -32.68
CA PHE A 121 10.12 -41.91 -33.02
C PHE A 121 10.44 -42.13 -34.51
N GLY A 122 10.94 -41.11 -35.20
CA GLY A 122 11.28 -41.13 -36.62
C GLY A 122 10.06 -40.99 -37.54
N ALA A 123 9.01 -41.79 -37.32
CA ALA A 123 7.78 -41.74 -38.11
C ALA A 123 6.72 -40.77 -37.56
N PHE A 124 6.77 -40.45 -36.26
CA PHE A 124 5.88 -39.51 -35.59
C PHE A 124 6.56 -38.89 -34.37
N SER A 125 6.05 -37.74 -33.94
CA SER A 125 6.50 -37.02 -32.75
C SER A 125 5.36 -36.86 -31.76
N ILE A 126 5.60 -37.14 -30.48
CA ILE A 126 4.61 -36.99 -29.41
C ILE A 126 5.11 -35.93 -28.43
N GLN A 127 4.24 -34.97 -28.10
CA GLN A 127 4.44 -34.00 -27.04
C GLN A 127 3.49 -34.36 -25.88
N PRO A 128 3.93 -35.18 -24.92
CA PRO A 128 3.05 -35.74 -23.89
C PRO A 128 2.43 -34.67 -22.97
N LEU A 129 3.02 -33.47 -22.94
CA LEU A 129 2.67 -32.39 -22.04
C LEU A 129 2.19 -31.12 -22.77
N ALA A 130 1.60 -31.26 -23.96
CA ALA A 130 1.10 -30.12 -24.74
C ALA A 130 0.11 -29.24 -23.95
N ASN A 131 -0.70 -29.83 -23.06
CA ASN A 131 -1.65 -29.09 -22.21
C ASN A 131 -0.97 -28.14 -21.20
N ILE A 132 0.33 -28.29 -20.93
CA ILE A 132 1.08 -27.36 -20.08
C ILE A 132 1.18 -25.97 -20.72
N GLU A 133 1.04 -25.85 -22.05
CA GLU A 133 1.03 -24.56 -22.75
C GLU A 133 -0.03 -23.61 -22.17
N SER A 134 -1.26 -24.10 -22.00
CA SER A 134 -2.34 -23.28 -21.44
C SER A 134 -2.02 -22.81 -20.02
N ILE A 135 -1.46 -23.70 -19.19
CA ILE A 135 -1.12 -23.39 -17.81
C ILE A 135 0.03 -22.36 -17.73
N SER A 136 1.08 -22.55 -18.53
CA SER A 136 2.20 -21.60 -18.59
C SER A 136 1.73 -20.23 -19.06
N ASN A 137 0.81 -20.16 -20.02
CA ASN A 137 0.19 -18.90 -20.45
C ASN A 137 -0.59 -18.23 -19.30
N THR A 138 -1.32 -19.00 -18.49
CA THR A 138 -2.00 -18.47 -17.30
C THR A 138 -1.01 -17.93 -16.26
N ILE A 139 0.02 -18.69 -15.90
CA ILE A 139 1.02 -18.26 -14.91
C ILE A 139 1.83 -17.06 -15.43
N SER A 140 2.13 -17.03 -16.73
CA SER A 140 2.79 -15.90 -17.39
C SER A 140 1.94 -14.64 -17.29
N SER A 141 0.63 -14.73 -17.57
CA SER A 141 -0.31 -13.63 -17.40
C SER A 141 -0.43 -13.17 -15.94
N GLN A 142 -0.50 -14.11 -14.98
CA GLN A 142 -0.48 -13.80 -13.55
C GLN A 142 0.82 -13.10 -13.13
N THR A 143 1.95 -13.51 -13.67
CA THR A 143 3.26 -12.90 -13.41
C THR A 143 3.32 -11.45 -13.91
N GLN A 144 2.76 -11.16 -15.09
CA GLN A 144 2.61 -9.79 -15.59
C GLN A 144 1.68 -8.96 -14.70
N ALA A 145 0.58 -9.54 -14.22
CA ALA A 145 -0.32 -8.86 -13.28
C ALA A 145 0.37 -8.56 -11.93
N MET A 146 1.18 -9.48 -11.41
CA MET A 146 2.01 -9.26 -10.21
C MET A 146 2.99 -8.11 -10.41
N GLN A 147 3.64 -8.01 -11.58
CA GLN A 147 4.56 -6.91 -11.89
C GLN A 147 3.85 -5.55 -11.91
N LEU A 148 2.66 -5.46 -12.51
CA LEU A 148 1.84 -4.25 -12.48
C LEU A 148 1.45 -3.88 -11.04
N ASN A 149 1.00 -4.86 -10.27
CA ASN A 149 0.64 -4.70 -8.87
C ASN A 149 1.82 -4.21 -8.01
N LEU A 150 3.03 -4.74 -8.22
CA LEU A 150 4.25 -4.26 -7.55
C LEU A 150 4.54 -2.79 -7.90
N MET A 151 4.37 -2.39 -9.16
CA MET A 151 4.55 -0.99 -9.55
C MET A 151 3.53 -0.08 -8.85
N LEU A 152 2.28 -0.51 -8.75
CA LEU A 152 1.21 0.25 -8.09
C LEU A 152 1.41 0.34 -6.57
N LEU A 153 1.81 -0.75 -5.91
CA LEU A 153 2.19 -0.73 -4.49
C LEU A 153 3.34 0.23 -4.22
N ASN A 154 4.40 0.20 -5.03
CA ASN A 154 5.52 1.12 -4.90
C ASN A 154 5.12 2.58 -5.14
N LEU A 155 4.20 2.84 -6.07
CA LEU A 155 3.64 4.18 -6.29
C LEU A 155 2.83 4.65 -5.07
N ASN A 156 1.97 3.79 -4.52
CA ASN A 156 1.24 4.11 -3.29
C ASN A 156 2.18 4.37 -2.11
N LEU A 157 3.25 3.58 -1.97
CA LEU A 157 4.27 3.78 -0.95
C LEU A 157 4.96 5.15 -1.11
N GLN A 158 5.26 5.58 -2.34
CA GLN A 158 5.81 6.92 -2.60
C GLN A 158 4.82 8.03 -2.25
N ILE A 159 3.53 7.87 -2.58
CA ILE A 159 2.47 8.82 -2.22
C ILE A 159 2.35 8.93 -0.70
N VAL A 160 2.28 7.81 0.00
CA VAL A 160 2.17 7.76 1.47
C VAL A 160 3.39 8.41 2.12
N ASN A 161 4.60 8.11 1.65
CA ASN A 161 5.83 8.72 2.14
C ASN A 161 5.89 10.24 1.84
N PHE A 162 5.36 10.68 0.70
CA PHE A 162 5.24 12.09 0.36
C PHE A 162 4.25 12.80 1.29
N ILE A 163 3.08 12.21 1.54
CA ILE A 163 2.07 12.74 2.47
C ILE A 163 2.64 12.81 3.88
N SER A 164 3.30 11.76 4.36
CA SER A 164 3.88 11.70 5.71
C SER A 164 4.87 12.83 5.96
N LYS A 165 5.73 13.14 4.98
CA LYS A 165 6.73 14.21 5.10
C LYS A 165 6.17 15.60 4.86
N ASN A 166 5.24 15.79 3.92
CA ASN A 166 4.86 17.12 3.45
C ASN A 166 3.49 17.59 3.93
N ALA A 167 2.54 16.70 4.21
CA ALA A 167 1.16 17.12 4.48
C ALA A 167 1.05 17.91 5.78
N LEU A 168 1.66 17.41 6.86
CA LEU A 168 1.56 18.06 8.16
C LEU A 168 2.57 19.20 8.32
N GLU A 169 3.77 19.08 7.76
CA GLU A 169 4.79 20.13 7.90
C GLU A 169 4.53 21.31 6.96
N LEU A 170 4.35 21.05 5.67
CA LEU A 170 4.24 22.11 4.66
C LEU A 170 2.81 22.64 4.57
N LEU A 171 1.84 21.77 4.26
CA LEU A 171 0.48 22.20 3.91
C LEU A 171 -0.25 22.81 5.10
N PHE A 172 -0.09 22.24 6.28
CA PHE A 172 -0.75 22.76 7.48
C PHE A 172 -0.18 24.13 7.92
N VAL A 173 1.15 24.29 7.98
CA VAL A 173 1.79 25.56 8.36
C VAL A 173 1.48 26.66 7.34
N VAL A 174 1.60 26.35 6.05
CA VAL A 174 1.24 27.28 4.97
C VAL A 174 -0.25 27.64 5.03
N GLY A 175 -1.12 26.67 5.30
CA GLY A 175 -2.55 26.91 5.51
C GLY A 175 -2.84 27.86 6.68
N LEU A 176 -2.12 27.73 7.79
CA LEU A 176 -2.22 28.63 8.93
C LEU A 176 -1.76 30.05 8.56
N ILE A 177 -0.65 30.19 7.84
CA ILE A 177 -0.15 31.48 7.36
C ILE A 177 -1.17 32.16 6.45
N PHE A 178 -1.72 31.45 5.46
CA PHE A 178 -2.76 31.99 4.58
C PHE A 178 -4.04 32.36 5.31
N ARG A 179 -4.34 31.71 6.44
CA ARG A 179 -5.50 32.05 7.27
C ARG A 179 -5.35 33.43 7.95
N MET A 180 -4.12 33.87 8.20
CA MET A 180 -3.84 35.18 8.80
C MET A 180 -4.03 36.32 7.82
N LEU A 181 -3.92 36.08 6.51
CA LEU A 181 -4.18 37.08 5.49
C LEU A 181 -5.68 37.09 5.13
N PHE A 182 -6.32 38.26 5.26
CA PHE A 182 -7.76 38.41 5.04
C PHE A 182 -8.24 37.87 3.67
N ALA A 183 -7.48 38.16 2.61
CA ALA A 183 -7.83 37.75 1.25
C ALA A 183 -7.72 36.23 1.01
N THR A 184 -6.76 35.56 1.65
CA THR A 184 -6.51 34.12 1.44
C THR A 184 -7.09 33.24 2.55
N ARG A 185 -7.90 33.80 3.46
CA ARG A 185 -8.44 33.08 4.62
C ARG A 185 -9.17 31.80 4.25
N ARG A 186 -9.99 31.87 3.19
CA ARG A 186 -10.76 30.71 2.69
C ARG A 186 -9.83 29.61 2.17
N PHE A 187 -8.79 30.01 1.44
CA PHE A 187 -7.78 29.10 0.91
C PHE A 187 -6.96 28.46 2.03
N GLY A 188 -6.60 29.23 3.08
CA GLY A 188 -5.93 28.71 4.27
C GLY A 188 -6.75 27.64 4.99
N GLY A 189 -8.06 27.86 5.16
CA GLY A 189 -8.97 26.85 5.72
C GLY A 189 -9.02 25.55 4.90
N PHE A 190 -9.06 25.66 3.57
CA PHE A 190 -8.98 24.51 2.68
C PHE A 190 -7.65 23.75 2.80
N LEU A 191 -6.51 24.44 2.85
CA LEU A 191 -5.21 23.79 3.00
C LEU A 191 -5.07 23.05 4.34
N ILE A 192 -5.61 23.61 5.43
CA ILE A 192 -5.66 22.94 6.73
C ILE A 192 -6.52 21.68 6.63
N ALA A 193 -7.71 21.77 6.02
CA ALA A 193 -8.58 20.61 5.83
C ALA A 193 -7.91 19.52 4.98
N LEU A 194 -7.22 19.92 3.91
CA LEU A 194 -6.49 19.03 3.01
C LEU A 194 -5.33 18.32 3.74
N ALA A 195 -4.55 19.05 4.54
CA ALA A 195 -3.48 18.47 5.34
C ALA A 195 -4.01 17.41 6.32
N ILE A 196 -5.07 17.73 7.06
CA ILE A 196 -5.69 16.79 8.02
C ILE A 196 -6.28 15.58 7.28
N GLY A 197 -7.02 15.81 6.19
CA GLY A 197 -7.66 14.75 5.42
C GLY A 197 -6.64 13.77 4.83
N LEU A 198 -5.58 14.26 4.19
CA LEU A 198 -4.54 13.41 3.61
C LEU A 198 -3.69 12.71 4.67
N TYR A 199 -3.35 13.39 5.77
CA TYR A 199 -2.46 12.81 6.78
C TYR A 199 -3.17 11.79 7.67
N LEU A 200 -4.42 12.04 8.06
CA LEU A 200 -5.14 11.24 9.04
C LEU A 200 -6.14 10.29 8.38
N LEU A 201 -7.02 10.79 7.51
CA LEU A 201 -8.15 10.01 7.02
C LEU A 201 -7.79 9.10 5.85
N TYR A 202 -6.98 9.59 4.91
CA TYR A 202 -6.55 8.78 3.77
C TYR A 202 -5.91 7.45 4.22
N PRO A 203 -4.86 7.42 5.08
CA PRO A 203 -4.29 6.15 5.50
C PRO A 203 -5.27 5.30 6.32
N SER A 204 -6.11 5.93 7.15
CA SER A 204 -7.11 5.22 7.94
C SER A 204 -8.15 4.49 7.06
N PHE A 205 -8.59 5.11 5.96
CA PHE A 205 -9.52 4.48 5.03
C PHE A 205 -8.87 3.35 4.23
N VAL A 206 -7.58 3.46 3.87
CA VAL A 206 -6.88 2.36 3.19
C VAL A 206 -6.72 1.17 4.12
N LEU A 207 -6.35 1.40 5.38
CA LEU A 207 -6.21 0.35 6.40
C LEU A 207 -7.52 -0.36 6.76
N MET A 208 -8.68 0.19 6.39
CA MET A 208 -9.97 -0.48 6.55
C MET A 208 -10.13 -1.68 5.61
N PHE A 209 -9.36 -1.73 4.52
CA PHE A 209 -9.33 -2.88 3.61
C PHE A 209 -8.44 -4.00 4.17
N PRO A 210 -8.84 -5.28 4.01
CA PRO A 210 -8.05 -6.39 4.51
C PRO A 210 -6.71 -6.47 3.75
N SER A 211 -5.60 -6.58 4.50
CA SER A 211 -4.27 -6.76 3.91
C SER A 211 -4.19 -8.13 3.19
N PRO A 212 -3.59 -8.18 1.97
CA PRO A 212 -3.45 -9.40 1.19
C PRO A 212 -2.35 -10.34 1.70
N GLY A 213 -1.50 -9.90 2.64
CA GLY A 213 -0.29 -10.63 3.06
C GLY A 213 -0.53 -12.08 3.51
N GLY A 214 -1.68 -12.39 4.11
CA GLY A 214 -2.05 -13.77 4.47
C GLY A 214 -2.16 -14.69 3.24
N ASN A 215 -2.84 -14.23 2.19
CA ASN A 215 -3.06 -15.01 0.97
C ASN A 215 -1.80 -15.05 0.10
N ILE A 216 -1.00 -13.98 0.09
CA ILE A 216 0.32 -13.95 -0.58
C ILE A 216 1.26 -14.97 0.06
N ASN A 217 1.36 -15.00 1.39
CA ASN A 217 2.18 -15.98 2.10
C ASN A 217 1.74 -17.43 1.87
N ASN A 218 0.42 -17.68 1.85
CA ASN A 218 -0.11 -18.99 1.50
C ASN A 218 0.29 -19.41 0.07
N ALA A 219 0.14 -18.50 -0.90
CA ALA A 219 0.57 -18.74 -2.28
C ALA A 219 2.08 -18.98 -2.39
N ILE A 220 2.91 -18.23 -1.65
CA ILE A 220 4.36 -18.46 -1.59
C ILE A 220 4.66 -19.88 -1.09
N ASN A 221 4.00 -20.32 -0.02
CA ASN A 221 4.25 -21.64 0.56
C ASN A 221 3.84 -22.77 -0.40
N ILE A 222 2.68 -22.65 -1.04
CA ILE A 222 2.21 -23.62 -2.05
C ILE A 222 3.16 -23.68 -3.23
N THR A 223 3.55 -22.52 -3.77
CA THR A 223 4.47 -22.42 -4.92
C THR A 223 5.86 -22.94 -4.57
N LYS A 224 6.37 -22.65 -3.36
CA LYS A 224 7.64 -23.22 -2.85
C LYS A 224 7.58 -24.73 -2.67
N ASN A 225 6.46 -25.26 -2.18
CA ASN A 225 6.30 -26.70 -2.05
C ASN A 225 6.33 -27.38 -3.43
N PHE A 226 5.73 -26.76 -4.45
CA PHE A 226 5.81 -27.23 -5.83
C PHE A 226 7.24 -27.15 -6.39
N THR A 227 7.93 -26.01 -6.24
CA THR A 227 9.29 -25.83 -6.80
C THR A 227 10.36 -26.66 -6.09
N ASN A 228 10.20 -26.90 -4.79
CA ASN A 228 11.11 -27.75 -4.02
C ASN A 228 10.78 -29.24 -4.14
N ASN A 229 9.65 -29.61 -4.74
CA ASN A 229 9.32 -31.01 -4.94
C ASN A 229 10.31 -31.62 -5.95
N THR A 230 11.16 -32.53 -5.47
CA THR A 230 12.15 -33.23 -6.28
C THR A 230 11.52 -34.04 -7.41
N ALA A 231 10.21 -34.34 -7.34
CA ALA A 231 9.43 -34.93 -8.41
C ALA A 231 9.41 -34.08 -9.70
N TYR A 232 9.53 -32.76 -9.58
CA TYR A 232 9.29 -31.82 -10.68
C TYR A 232 10.55 -31.09 -11.16
N ALA A 233 11.73 -31.41 -10.61
CA ALA A 233 13.00 -30.77 -10.96
C ALA A 233 13.30 -30.78 -12.49
N THR A 234 13.79 -29.65 -13.01
CA THR A 234 14.07 -29.41 -14.45
C THR A 234 15.19 -30.25 -15.05
N VAL A 235 16.06 -30.81 -14.21
CA VAL A 235 17.08 -31.76 -14.65
C VAL A 235 16.77 -33.08 -13.95
N PRO A 236 15.97 -33.95 -14.57
CA PRO A 236 15.81 -35.28 -14.01
C PRO A 236 17.17 -35.97 -14.12
N ILE A 237 17.68 -36.48 -13.00
CA ILE A 237 18.80 -37.42 -12.99
C ILE A 237 18.23 -38.73 -13.52
N VAL A 238 18.06 -38.82 -14.84
CA VAL A 238 17.64 -40.04 -15.52
C VAL A 238 18.90 -40.86 -15.74
N ASP A 239 18.94 -42.07 -15.21
CA ASP A 239 19.95 -43.04 -15.62
C ASP A 239 19.64 -43.39 -17.09
N LEU A 240 20.46 -42.88 -18.01
CA LEU A 240 20.33 -43.14 -19.44
C LEU A 240 20.55 -44.61 -19.80
N ASN A 241 21.03 -45.43 -18.86
CA ASN A 241 21.15 -46.87 -19.05
C ASN A 241 19.83 -47.63 -18.84
N ASP A 242 18.83 -46.99 -18.22
CA ASP A 242 17.50 -47.56 -18.06
C ASP A 242 16.54 -46.96 -19.10
N ASN A 243 16.19 -47.80 -20.08
CA ASN A 243 15.27 -47.47 -21.16
C ASN A 243 13.88 -47.04 -20.66
N ASN A 244 13.50 -47.39 -19.44
CA ASN A 244 12.19 -47.08 -18.86
C ASN A 244 12.20 -45.87 -17.92
N ALA A 245 13.37 -45.35 -17.53
CA ALA A 245 13.46 -44.32 -16.49
C ALA A 245 12.69 -43.03 -16.84
N ILE A 246 12.59 -42.66 -18.12
CA ILE A 246 11.77 -41.52 -18.56
C ILE A 246 10.27 -41.85 -18.44
N ALA A 247 9.85 -43.04 -18.87
CA ALA A 247 8.45 -43.46 -18.84
C ALA A 247 7.95 -43.58 -17.38
N GLU A 248 8.72 -44.21 -16.50
CA GLU A 248 8.41 -44.32 -15.08
C GLU A 248 8.29 -42.95 -14.41
N ARG A 249 9.15 -42.00 -14.80
CA ARG A 249 9.07 -40.64 -14.28
C ARG A 249 7.82 -39.89 -14.74
N ILE A 250 7.44 -40.05 -16.01
CA ILE A 250 6.20 -39.46 -16.55
C ILE A 250 4.98 -40.07 -15.85
N ASP A 251 4.94 -41.40 -15.69
CA ASP A 251 3.85 -42.08 -14.99
C ASP A 251 3.79 -41.67 -13.51
N PHE A 252 4.94 -41.46 -12.85
CA PHE A 252 4.99 -40.91 -11.49
C PHE A 252 4.43 -39.49 -11.41
N MET A 253 4.83 -38.58 -12.33
CA MET A 253 4.31 -37.21 -12.37
C MET A 253 2.81 -37.14 -12.70
N SER A 254 2.28 -38.15 -13.39
CA SER A 254 0.85 -38.27 -13.68
C SER A 254 0.01 -38.75 -12.50
N GLY A 255 0.64 -39.10 -11.37
CA GLY A 255 -0.04 -39.63 -10.18
C GLY A 255 -0.54 -41.07 -10.32
N ARG A 256 -0.24 -41.75 -11.44
CA ARG A 256 -0.69 -43.13 -11.70
C ARG A 256 0.07 -44.18 -10.90
N ILE A 257 1.33 -43.90 -10.58
CA ILE A 257 2.23 -44.81 -9.88
C ILE A 257 2.83 -44.07 -8.69
N ALA A 258 2.87 -44.70 -7.52
CA ALA A 258 3.68 -44.23 -6.41
C ALA A 258 5.11 -44.72 -6.61
N LEU A 259 6.10 -43.82 -6.53
CA LEU A 259 7.50 -44.21 -6.69
C LEU A 259 7.93 -45.03 -5.46
N ASN A 260 7.92 -46.36 -5.58
CA ASN A 260 8.53 -47.24 -4.60
C ASN A 260 10.05 -47.18 -4.78
N THR A 261 10.66 -46.08 -4.34
CA THR A 261 12.11 -46.01 -4.25
C THR A 261 12.57 -47.06 -3.25
N SER A 262 13.42 -47.97 -3.72
CA SER A 262 13.85 -49.17 -3.01
C SER A 262 14.45 -48.86 -1.64
N GLU A 263 14.07 -49.70 -0.67
CA GLU A 263 14.69 -49.96 0.63
C GLU A 263 15.02 -48.74 1.52
N ASN A 264 14.00 -48.30 2.29
CA ASN A 264 14.04 -47.47 3.52
C ASN A 264 13.48 -46.04 3.44
N ALA A 265 13.01 -45.56 2.30
CA ALA A 265 12.32 -44.27 2.22
C ALA A 265 10.79 -44.46 2.11
N THR A 266 10.09 -44.45 3.24
CA THR A 266 8.61 -44.38 3.29
C THR A 266 8.15 -42.98 2.87
N VAL A 267 8.21 -42.68 1.58
CA VAL A 267 7.64 -41.45 1.03
C VAL A 267 6.36 -41.82 0.29
N ASN A 268 5.25 -41.87 1.03
CA ASN A 268 3.89 -41.92 0.49
C ASN A 268 3.51 -40.57 -0.16
N ALA A 269 4.35 -40.02 -1.03
CA ALA A 269 4.01 -38.83 -1.80
C ALA A 269 3.60 -39.28 -3.20
N THR A 270 2.29 -39.30 -3.45
CA THR A 270 1.76 -39.30 -4.81
C THR A 270 2.07 -37.93 -5.40
N ALA A 271 2.92 -37.87 -6.41
CA ALA A 271 3.14 -36.66 -7.18
C ALA A 271 2.02 -36.55 -8.22
N ASP A 272 1.17 -35.53 -8.11
CA ASP A 272 0.20 -35.19 -9.16
C ASP A 272 0.57 -33.81 -9.70
N PHE A 273 1.39 -33.81 -10.76
CA PHE A 273 1.91 -32.59 -11.34
C PHE A 273 0.79 -31.65 -11.79
N SER A 274 -0.28 -32.18 -12.39
CA SER A 274 -1.40 -31.38 -12.89
C SER A 274 -2.26 -30.86 -11.74
N GLY A 275 -2.54 -31.69 -10.75
CA GLY A 275 -3.29 -31.32 -9.54
C GLY A 275 -2.57 -30.24 -8.75
N ASP A 276 -1.29 -30.44 -8.44
CA ASP A 276 -0.48 -29.49 -7.68
C ASP A 276 -0.37 -28.13 -8.40
N LEU A 277 -0.21 -28.16 -9.72
CA LEU A 277 -0.13 -26.94 -10.52
C LEU A 277 -1.47 -26.18 -10.56
N THR A 278 -2.60 -26.89 -10.51
CA THR A 278 -3.93 -26.26 -10.39
C THR A 278 -4.08 -25.54 -9.05
N ILE A 279 -3.60 -26.15 -7.97
CA ILE A 279 -3.60 -25.54 -6.62
C ILE A 279 -2.71 -24.29 -6.60
N VAL A 280 -1.53 -24.34 -7.23
CA VAL A 280 -0.64 -23.19 -7.41
C VAL A 280 -1.36 -22.05 -8.15
N ILE A 281 -1.97 -22.33 -9.30
CA ILE A 281 -2.69 -21.31 -10.09
C ILE A 281 -3.82 -20.67 -9.29
N GLN A 282 -4.58 -21.48 -8.54
CA GLN A 282 -5.69 -20.99 -7.74
C GLN A 282 -5.20 -20.07 -6.62
N ALA A 283 -4.17 -20.49 -5.87
CA ALA A 283 -3.59 -19.68 -4.80
C ALA A 283 -2.99 -18.37 -5.33
N ASN A 284 -2.28 -18.43 -6.45
CA ASN A 284 -1.73 -17.26 -7.12
C ASN A 284 -2.82 -16.31 -7.61
N SER A 285 -3.89 -16.84 -8.21
CA SER A 285 -5.01 -16.04 -8.71
C SER A 285 -5.68 -15.26 -7.57
N GLN A 286 -5.91 -15.93 -6.44
CA GLN A 286 -6.47 -15.30 -5.24
C GLN A 286 -5.54 -14.22 -4.69
N ALA A 287 -4.24 -14.52 -4.53
CA ALA A 287 -3.26 -13.54 -4.06
C ALA A 287 -3.17 -12.31 -4.97
N VAL A 288 -3.20 -12.50 -6.30
CA VAL A 288 -3.19 -11.39 -7.27
C VAL A 288 -4.47 -10.55 -7.18
N ALA A 289 -5.63 -11.19 -7.06
CA ALA A 289 -6.91 -10.51 -6.97
C ALA A 289 -7.04 -9.67 -5.68
N ASP A 290 -6.67 -10.26 -4.54
CA ASP A 290 -6.69 -9.55 -3.26
C ASP A 290 -5.67 -8.40 -3.24
N ASN A 291 -4.48 -8.62 -3.79
CA ASN A 291 -3.50 -7.56 -3.92
C ASN A 291 -3.98 -6.45 -4.85
N TYR A 292 -4.64 -6.76 -5.97
CA TYR A 292 -5.21 -5.75 -6.86
C TYR A 292 -6.27 -4.90 -6.17
N ASN A 293 -7.15 -5.53 -5.38
CA ASN A 293 -8.13 -4.81 -4.56
C ASN A 293 -7.44 -3.86 -3.57
N TYR A 294 -6.39 -4.33 -2.90
CA TYR A 294 -5.65 -3.53 -1.93
C TYR A 294 -4.79 -2.42 -2.57
N SER A 295 -4.16 -2.67 -3.72
CA SER A 295 -3.26 -1.70 -4.36
C SER A 295 -3.96 -0.69 -5.27
N VAL A 296 -5.17 -1.00 -5.76
CA VAL A 296 -5.88 -0.16 -6.73
C VAL A 296 -7.21 0.34 -6.17
N VAL A 297 -8.08 -0.58 -5.77
CA VAL A 297 -9.45 -0.23 -5.36
C VAL A 297 -9.42 0.53 -4.04
N ALA A 298 -8.66 0.06 -3.06
CA ALA A 298 -8.60 0.68 -1.74
C ALA A 298 -8.07 2.13 -1.78
N PRO A 299 -6.96 2.48 -2.46
CA PRO A 299 -6.48 3.86 -2.56
C PRO A 299 -7.44 4.79 -3.29
N ILE A 300 -8.06 4.34 -4.38
CA ILE A 300 -9.02 5.15 -5.15
C ILE A 300 -10.25 5.46 -4.29
N PHE A 301 -10.83 4.44 -3.67
CA PHE A 301 -12.00 4.60 -2.80
C PHE A 301 -11.67 5.51 -1.61
N SER A 302 -10.52 5.29 -0.97
CA SER A 302 -10.04 6.10 0.15
C SER A 302 -9.81 7.56 -0.24
N LEU A 303 -9.29 7.82 -1.43
CA LEU A 303 -9.08 9.17 -1.95
C LEU A 303 -10.41 9.88 -2.20
N ILE A 304 -11.42 9.19 -2.77
CA ILE A 304 -12.76 9.76 -2.97
C ILE A 304 -13.39 10.16 -1.62
N LEU A 305 -13.36 9.27 -0.63
CA LEU A 305 -13.88 9.57 0.71
C LEU A 305 -13.13 10.72 1.37
N THR A 306 -11.81 10.75 1.21
CA THR A 306 -10.96 11.83 1.74
C THR A 306 -11.32 13.17 1.10
N ILE A 307 -11.56 13.23 -0.22
CA ILE A 307 -11.99 14.46 -0.90
C ILE A 307 -13.34 14.96 -0.35
N VAL A 308 -14.31 14.07 -0.18
CA VAL A 308 -15.62 14.43 0.39
C VAL A 308 -15.45 14.99 1.80
N PHE A 309 -14.61 14.36 2.62
CA PHE A 309 -14.34 14.85 3.97
C PHE A 309 -13.62 16.20 3.97
N ILE A 310 -12.60 16.38 3.12
CA ILE A 310 -11.87 17.66 3.00
C ILE A 310 -12.83 18.79 2.64
N LYS A 311 -13.81 18.53 1.78
CA LYS A 311 -14.84 19.50 1.41
C LYS A 311 -15.68 19.92 2.63
N GLU A 312 -16.20 18.96 3.38
CA GLU A 312 -17.02 19.26 4.56
C GLU A 312 -16.21 19.94 5.67
N LEU A 313 -14.98 19.48 5.92
CA LEU A 313 -14.08 20.12 6.89
C LEU A 313 -13.69 21.53 6.45
N GLY A 314 -13.45 21.73 5.15
CA GLY A 314 -13.18 23.04 4.56
C GLY A 314 -14.33 24.02 4.79
N ASN A 315 -15.58 23.59 4.58
CA ASN A 315 -16.78 24.38 4.84
C ASN A 315 -16.87 24.80 6.32
N ILE A 316 -16.64 23.87 7.26
CA ILE A 316 -16.65 24.15 8.70
C ILE A 316 -15.56 25.16 9.09
N LEU A 317 -14.39 25.10 8.44
CA LEU A 317 -13.29 26.03 8.66
C LEU A 317 -13.48 27.39 7.98
N GLY A 318 -14.61 27.63 7.32
CA GLY A 318 -14.92 28.87 6.59
C GLY A 318 -14.25 28.96 5.22
N GLY A 319 -13.77 27.84 4.69
CA GLY A 319 -13.26 27.69 3.33
C GLY A 319 -14.39 27.43 2.34
N GLU A 320 -15.20 28.44 2.03
CA GLU A 320 -16.10 28.37 0.88
C GLU A 320 -15.29 28.53 -0.40
N ILE A 321 -14.60 27.46 -0.81
CA ILE A 321 -14.22 27.29 -2.21
C ILE A 321 -15.38 26.52 -2.82
N GLY A 322 -16.26 27.22 -3.53
CA GLY A 322 -17.30 26.56 -4.30
C GLY A 322 -16.63 25.67 -5.34
N ILE A 323 -16.61 24.35 -5.13
CA ILE A 323 -16.12 23.39 -6.14
C ILE A 323 -16.94 23.52 -7.45
N ALA A 324 -18.18 24.03 -7.35
CA ALA A 324 -19.01 24.44 -8.48
C ALA A 324 -18.41 25.57 -9.35
N SER A 325 -17.31 26.21 -8.94
CA SER A 325 -16.59 27.18 -9.78
C SER A 325 -15.33 26.59 -10.44
N ILE A 326 -15.01 25.32 -10.20
CA ILE A 326 -13.80 24.63 -10.71
C ILE A 326 -14.15 23.49 -11.67
N LEU A 327 -15.34 22.89 -11.54
CA LEU A 327 -15.97 22.02 -12.53
C LEU A 327 -16.83 22.83 -13.49
#